data_AF-A0A934V9M7-F1
#
_entry.id   AF-A0A934V9M7-F1
#
_cell.length_a   1.000
_cell.length_b   1.000
_cell.length_c   1.000
_cell.angle_alpha   90.00
_cell.angle_beta   90.00
_cell.angle_gamma   90.00
#
_symmetry.space_group_name_H-M   'P 1'
#
loop_
_entity.id
_entity.type
_entity.pdbx_description
1 polymer ?
#
loop_
_entity_poly.entity_id
_entity_poly.type
_entity_poly.pdbx_seq_one_letter_code
_entity_poly.pdbx_strand_id
1 'polypeptide(L)'
;MKVIIFIPPIAAVVLAGSLLSTQHHSISTLEIESTRLRERIARAKASPEETHSKQTAKSAQAKSKDAPDWKKISEAMLEMRTNGGMGDMREMIRMHQRLQAMTKEEIVAALDEIAALDLSPAARSALEQMFVEPLAEKDPELALNLFSDRFGDDRGDLIWQLSNALGKWSKKDPVKATAWFDQQIAAGKFDSKSLDGKNRMRIQFEGRLISTLLASDVQGAGQRLAGLPEEQRAEALQSANPGQLKEEDQKAYADLVRSQIPENQRNHTLAELASNLVSKGYPEVTAYLDRIAASSDERRAAVEQAATTKIRQSGREKEITTEDIDAMRGWAESQVPGSADAMTGKALTSSYRDRGKFTFYNAAALAVKYHETSGNDEVLVNFLGGWEAREHKEESARLAGKISDEKRREEILKNLK
;
A
#
# COMPACT_ATOMS: atom_id res chain seq x y z
N MET A 1 25.76 -53.81 16.94
CA MET A 1 26.51 -52.64 17.42
C MET A 1 25.52 -51.50 17.63
N LYS A 2 25.43 -50.92 18.84
CA LYS A 2 24.60 -49.74 19.12
C LYS A 2 25.41 -48.50 18.79
N VAL A 3 24.90 -47.64 17.91
CA VAL A 3 25.50 -46.34 17.59
C VAL A 3 25.04 -45.35 18.67
N ILE A 4 25.99 -44.86 19.45
CA ILE A 4 25.78 -43.75 20.40
C ILE A 4 26.11 -42.47 19.64
N ILE A 5 25.11 -41.63 19.39
CA ILE A 5 25.29 -40.31 18.77
C ILE A 5 25.62 -39.33 19.89
N PHE A 6 26.86 -38.85 19.91
CA PHE A 6 27.28 -37.73 20.75
C PHE A 6 26.81 -36.43 20.11
N ILE A 7 25.85 -35.75 20.75
CA ILE A 7 25.52 -34.36 20.41
C ILE A 7 26.58 -33.47 21.08
N PRO A 8 27.31 -32.63 20.32
CA PRO A 8 28.35 -31.79 20.89
C PRO A 8 27.76 -30.73 21.85
N PRO A 9 28.44 -30.40 22.95
CA PRO A 9 27.92 -29.54 24.03
C PRO A 9 27.48 -28.13 23.57
N ILE A 10 28.00 -27.63 22.45
CA ILE A 10 27.59 -26.34 21.88
C ILE A 10 26.14 -26.38 21.35
N ALA A 11 25.71 -27.50 20.75
CA ALA A 11 24.34 -27.65 20.26
C ALA A 11 23.33 -27.71 21.42
N ALA A 12 23.73 -28.27 22.57
CA ALA A 12 22.91 -28.29 23.79
C ALA A 12 22.75 -26.89 24.39
N VAL A 13 23.78 -26.04 24.35
CA VAL A 13 23.72 -24.65 24.86
C VAL A 13 22.84 -23.77 23.96
N VAL A 14 22.91 -23.93 22.63
CA VAL A 14 22.04 -23.18 21.70
C VAL A 14 20.57 -23.59 21.85
N LEU A 15 20.29 -24.89 21.99
CA LEU A 15 18.94 -25.38 22.23
C LEU A 15 18.40 -24.91 23.59
N ALA A 16 19.21 -24.95 24.65
CA ALA A 16 18.82 -24.43 25.96
C ALA A 16 18.57 -22.91 25.94
N GLY A 17 19.39 -22.13 25.21
CA GLY A 17 19.19 -20.69 25.02
C GLY A 17 17.89 -20.35 24.29
N SER A 18 17.54 -21.10 23.23
CA SER A 18 16.27 -20.92 22.52
C SER A 18 15.04 -21.28 23.36
N LEU A 19 15.15 -22.27 24.26
CA LEU A 19 14.09 -22.67 25.18
C LEU A 19 13.92 -21.69 26.34
N LEU A 20 15.02 -21.14 26.87
CA LEU A 20 14.99 -20.10 27.90
C LEU A 20 14.46 -18.77 27.34
N SER A 21 14.79 -18.43 26.09
CA SER A 21 14.25 -17.21 25.44
C SER A 21 12.75 -17.32 25.17
N THR A 22 12.26 -18.49 24.77
CA THR A 22 10.82 -18.71 24.56
C THR A 22 10.05 -18.77 25.89
N GLN A 23 10.66 -19.27 26.97
CA GLN A 23 10.09 -19.20 28.32
C GLN A 23 10.09 -17.79 28.91
N HIS A 24 11.12 -16.98 28.66
CA HIS A 24 11.13 -15.58 29.09
C HIS A 24 10.07 -14.74 28.38
N HIS A 25 9.80 -15.01 27.09
CA HIS A 25 8.69 -14.37 26.37
C HIS A 25 7.30 -14.79 26.86
N SER A 26 7.10 -16.05 27.26
CA SER A 26 5.81 -16.47 27.80
C SER A 26 5.57 -15.87 29.19
N ILE A 27 6.62 -15.75 30.02
CA ILE A 27 6.55 -15.10 31.34
C ILE A 27 6.27 -13.61 31.20
N SER A 28 6.97 -12.89 30.31
CA SER A 28 6.70 -11.45 30.12
C SER A 28 5.30 -11.19 29.56
N THR A 29 4.81 -12.05 28.67
CA THR A 29 3.46 -11.94 28.11
C THR A 29 2.41 -12.20 29.21
N LEU A 30 2.62 -13.21 30.06
CA LEU A 30 1.73 -13.51 31.18
C LEU A 30 1.79 -12.44 32.28
N GLU A 31 2.94 -11.80 32.50
CA GLU A 31 3.08 -10.69 33.44
C GLU A 31 2.36 -9.43 32.94
N ILE A 32 2.42 -9.15 31.64
CA ILE A 32 1.66 -8.06 31.00
C ILE A 32 0.15 -8.34 31.09
N GLU A 33 -0.30 -9.56 30.78
CA GLU A 33 -1.70 -9.96 30.91
C GLU A 33 -2.18 -9.92 32.36
N SER A 34 -1.37 -10.38 33.31
CA SER A 34 -1.67 -10.34 34.75
C SER A 34 -1.75 -8.90 35.27
N THR A 35 -0.85 -8.03 34.84
CA THR A 35 -0.86 -6.60 35.20
C THR A 35 -2.11 -5.92 34.63
N ARG A 36 -2.48 -6.22 33.38
CA ARG A 36 -3.70 -5.69 32.73
C ARG A 36 -4.98 -6.19 33.41
N LEU A 37 -5.02 -7.46 33.80
CA LEU A 37 -6.13 -8.03 34.59
C LEU A 37 -6.21 -7.39 35.98
N ARG A 38 -5.06 -7.18 36.65
CA ARG A 38 -5.00 -6.51 37.95
C ARG A 38 -5.42 -5.06 37.87
N GLU A 39 -5.06 -4.33 36.82
CA GLU A 39 -5.53 -2.95 36.61
C GLU A 39 -7.04 -2.87 36.32
N ARG A 40 -7.60 -3.85 35.60
CA ARG A 40 -9.05 -3.96 35.37
C ARG A 40 -9.79 -4.28 36.67
N ILE A 41 -9.26 -5.19 37.48
CA ILE A 41 -9.82 -5.54 38.78
C ILE A 41 -9.66 -4.38 39.78
N ALA A 42 -8.53 -3.68 39.77
CA ALA A 42 -8.30 -2.51 40.63
C ALA A 42 -9.23 -1.35 40.25
N ARG A 43 -9.46 -1.09 38.96
CA ARG A 43 -10.46 -0.12 38.49
C ARG A 43 -11.89 -0.51 38.89
N ALA A 44 -12.22 -1.80 38.88
CA ALA A 44 -13.51 -2.28 39.35
C ALA A 44 -13.67 -2.19 40.90
N LYS A 45 -12.56 -2.24 41.65
CA LYS A 45 -12.55 -2.19 43.12
C LYS A 45 -12.32 -0.80 43.72
N ALA A 46 -11.73 0.13 42.98
CA ALA A 46 -11.36 1.47 43.46
C ALA A 46 -12.48 2.51 43.33
N SER A 47 -13.69 2.13 42.91
CA SER A 47 -14.88 2.97 43.08
C SER A 47 -15.36 2.88 44.54
N PRO A 48 -15.26 3.95 45.35
CA PRO A 48 -15.79 3.92 46.71
C PRO A 48 -17.30 4.15 46.67
N GLU A 49 -18.04 3.27 47.34
CA GLU A 49 -19.41 3.54 47.80
C GLU A 49 -19.37 4.66 48.87
N GLU A 50 -19.81 5.87 48.52
CA GLU A 50 -20.33 6.84 49.49
C GLU A 50 -21.71 7.35 49.05
N THR A 51 -22.71 6.62 49.53
CA THR A 51 -23.97 7.07 50.15
C THR A 51 -24.65 8.36 49.66
N HIS A 52 -25.50 8.23 48.65
CA HIS A 52 -26.78 8.95 48.63
C HIS A 52 -27.97 8.00 48.37
N SER A 53 -28.69 7.74 49.46
CA SER A 53 -30.14 7.51 49.58
C SER A 53 -30.91 6.99 48.36
N LYS A 54 -31.37 5.73 48.47
CA LYS A 54 -32.66 5.21 48.00
C LYS A 54 -33.24 5.86 46.73
N GLN A 55 -32.64 5.54 45.59
CA GLN A 55 -33.40 5.43 44.34
C GLN A 55 -32.99 4.12 43.67
N THR A 56 -33.81 3.10 43.92
CA THR A 56 -34.14 2.01 42.99
C THR A 56 -33.26 1.93 41.73
N ALA A 57 -32.42 0.90 41.69
CA ALA A 57 -32.10 0.09 40.51
C ALA A 57 -32.52 0.72 39.16
N LYS A 58 -31.69 1.63 38.64
CA LYS A 58 -31.81 2.16 37.27
C LYS A 58 -30.51 2.86 36.87
N SER A 59 -29.37 2.19 37.04
CA SER A 59 -28.28 2.39 36.08
C SER A 59 -28.75 1.78 34.76
N ALA A 60 -29.46 2.57 33.97
CA ALA A 60 -29.56 2.36 32.54
C ALA A 60 -28.10 2.13 32.05
N GLN A 61 -27.68 0.95 31.56
CA GLN A 61 -28.22 0.35 30.35
C GLN A 61 -28.92 1.40 29.51
N ALA A 62 -28.14 2.35 29.02
CA ALA A 62 -28.42 2.97 27.74
C ALA A 62 -28.32 1.89 26.65
N LYS A 63 -29.16 0.86 26.72
CA LYS A 63 -29.64 0.18 25.53
C LYS A 63 -30.48 1.24 24.84
N SER A 64 -29.87 1.99 23.93
CA SER A 64 -30.66 2.64 22.90
C SER A 64 -31.59 1.57 22.33
N LYS A 65 -32.86 1.90 22.16
CA LYS A 65 -33.90 0.96 21.71
C LYS A 65 -33.60 0.36 20.33
N ASP A 66 -32.53 0.81 19.69
CA ASP A 66 -32.05 0.44 18.37
C ASP A 66 -30.67 -0.22 18.38
N ALA A 67 -30.09 -0.66 19.52
CA ALA A 67 -28.75 -1.27 19.55
C ALA A 67 -28.59 -2.38 18.48
N PRO A 68 -27.52 -2.37 17.66
CA PRO A 68 -27.37 -3.33 16.56
C PRO A 68 -27.29 -4.75 17.10
N ASP A 69 -27.98 -5.69 16.46
CA ASP A 69 -27.77 -7.11 16.72
C ASP A 69 -26.47 -7.55 16.02
N TRP A 70 -25.35 -7.41 16.73
CA TRP A 70 -24.02 -7.74 16.21
C TRP A 70 -23.91 -9.20 15.77
N LYS A 71 -24.65 -10.11 16.42
CA LYS A 71 -24.66 -11.53 16.05
C LYS A 71 -25.32 -11.69 14.69
N LYS A 72 -26.51 -11.12 14.50
CA LYS A 72 -27.19 -11.11 13.20
C LYS A 72 -26.37 -10.44 12.10
N ILE A 73 -25.69 -9.33 12.40
CA ILE A 73 -24.81 -8.65 11.45
C ILE A 73 -23.65 -9.56 11.04
N SER A 74 -23.02 -10.25 12.00
CA SER A 74 -21.91 -11.17 11.70
C SER A 74 -22.34 -12.37 10.85
N GLU A 75 -23.54 -12.91 11.09
CA GLU A 75 -24.12 -14.00 10.31
C GLU A 75 -24.41 -13.54 8.87
N ALA A 76 -25.00 -12.36 8.70
CA ALA A 76 -25.26 -11.78 7.39
C ALA A 76 -23.96 -11.51 6.61
N MET A 77 -22.90 -11.03 7.28
CA MET A 77 -21.59 -10.81 6.65
C MET A 77 -20.92 -12.12 6.23
N LEU A 78 -21.02 -13.18 7.05
CA LEU A 78 -20.50 -14.49 6.69
C LEU A 78 -21.24 -15.08 5.49
N GLU A 79 -22.57 -14.98 5.48
CA GLU A 79 -23.41 -15.46 4.38
C GLU A 79 -23.06 -14.75 3.06
N MET A 80 -22.88 -13.42 3.08
CA MET A 80 -22.44 -12.66 1.90
C MET A 80 -21.08 -13.15 1.39
N ARG A 81 -20.15 -13.46 2.31
CA ARG A 81 -18.80 -13.93 1.96
C ARG A 81 -18.80 -15.35 1.37
N THR A 82 -19.68 -16.23 1.84
CA THR A 82 -19.76 -17.62 1.37
C THR A 82 -20.60 -17.79 0.11
N ASN A 83 -21.69 -17.03 -0.02
CA ASN A 83 -22.66 -17.20 -1.11
C ASN A 83 -22.45 -16.23 -2.28
N GLY A 84 -21.51 -15.29 -2.18
CA GLY A 84 -21.19 -14.34 -3.25
C GLY A 84 -22.32 -13.36 -3.60
N GLY A 85 -23.37 -13.29 -2.79
CA GLY A 85 -24.47 -12.34 -2.95
C GLY A 85 -24.10 -10.97 -2.39
N MET A 86 -24.52 -9.89 -3.06
CA MET A 86 -24.29 -8.49 -2.62
C MET A 86 -24.97 -8.11 -1.29
N GLY A 87 -25.79 -8.99 -0.69
CA GLY A 87 -26.63 -8.66 0.46
C GLY A 87 -27.62 -7.52 0.16
N ASP A 88 -28.36 -7.09 1.18
CA ASP A 88 -29.15 -5.86 1.07
C ASP A 88 -28.23 -4.64 1.18
N MET A 89 -27.82 -4.11 0.02
CA MET A 89 -26.96 -2.93 -0.09
C MET A 89 -27.49 -1.72 0.70
N ARG A 90 -28.81 -1.58 0.87
CA ARG A 90 -29.38 -0.46 1.64
C ARG A 90 -29.13 -0.63 3.14
N GLU A 91 -29.19 -1.85 3.65
CA GLU A 91 -28.86 -2.15 5.04
C GLU A 91 -27.36 -1.94 5.30
N MET A 92 -26.50 -2.31 4.35
CA MET A 92 -25.05 -2.04 4.44
C MET A 92 -24.74 -0.55 4.47
N ILE A 93 -25.40 0.27 3.64
CA ILE A 93 -25.24 1.73 3.65
C ILE A 93 -25.72 2.32 4.99
N ARG A 94 -26.88 1.91 5.49
CA ARG A 94 -27.38 2.40 6.80
C ARG A 94 -26.47 2.00 7.94
N MET A 95 -25.93 0.79 7.91
CA MET A 95 -24.95 0.33 8.89
C MET A 95 -23.67 1.15 8.83
N HIS A 96 -23.13 1.42 7.64
CA HIS A 96 -21.96 2.28 7.48
C HIS A 96 -22.21 3.70 8.02
N GLN A 97 -23.34 4.32 7.66
CA GLN A 97 -23.72 5.64 8.18
C GLN A 97 -23.84 5.64 9.71
N ARG A 98 -24.42 4.59 10.28
CA ARG A 98 -24.54 4.43 11.73
C ARG A 98 -23.18 4.35 12.41
N LEU A 99 -22.28 3.51 11.90
CA LEU A 99 -20.91 3.37 12.44
C LEU A 99 -20.16 4.70 12.41
N GLN A 100 -20.33 5.48 11.34
CA GLN A 100 -19.71 6.82 11.23
C GLN A 100 -20.27 7.83 12.25
N ALA A 101 -21.55 7.70 12.60
CA ALA A 101 -22.23 8.57 13.56
C ALA A 101 -21.94 8.22 15.03
N MET A 102 -21.52 6.98 15.34
CA MET A 102 -21.18 6.55 16.70
C MET A 102 -20.03 7.36 17.26
N THR A 103 -20.16 7.84 18.49
CA THR A 103 -19.09 8.47 19.27
C THR A 103 -17.95 7.50 19.57
N LYS A 104 -16.79 8.01 20.00
CA LYS A 104 -15.66 7.14 20.35
C LYS A 104 -16.02 6.20 21.51
N GLU A 105 -16.78 6.68 22.49
CA GLU A 105 -17.25 5.88 23.63
C GLU A 105 -18.21 4.79 23.17
N GLU A 106 -19.13 5.09 22.25
CA GLU A 106 -20.06 4.10 21.69
C GLU A 106 -19.33 3.05 20.86
N ILE A 107 -18.28 3.41 20.12
CA ILE A 107 -17.45 2.47 19.37
C ILE A 107 -16.73 1.52 20.33
N VAL A 108 -16.12 2.04 21.40
CA VAL A 108 -15.45 1.21 22.41
C VAL A 108 -16.43 0.28 23.11
N ALA A 109 -17.60 0.78 23.51
CA ALA A 109 -18.64 -0.03 24.13
C ALA A 109 -19.15 -1.15 23.20
N ALA A 110 -19.28 -0.87 21.90
CA ALA A 110 -19.65 -1.88 20.92
C ALA A 110 -18.56 -2.95 20.73
N LEU A 111 -17.28 -2.56 20.72
CA LEU A 111 -16.17 -3.50 20.67
C LEU A 111 -16.13 -4.41 21.91
N ASP A 112 -16.38 -3.85 23.09
CA ASP A 112 -16.49 -4.62 24.34
C ASP A 112 -17.67 -5.60 24.31
N GLU A 113 -18.83 -5.16 23.78
CA GLU A 113 -19.99 -6.03 23.58
C GLU A 113 -19.66 -7.19 22.63
N ILE A 114 -19.05 -6.90 21.47
CA ILE A 114 -18.63 -7.89 20.47
C ILE A 114 -17.62 -8.89 21.06
N ALA A 115 -16.70 -8.43 21.90
CA ALA A 115 -15.73 -9.30 22.57
C ALA A 115 -16.41 -10.27 23.56
N ALA A 116 -17.51 -9.87 24.19
CA ALA A 116 -18.31 -10.70 25.10
C ALA A 116 -19.26 -11.67 24.38
N LEU A 117 -19.52 -11.48 23.08
CA LEU A 117 -20.34 -12.40 22.31
C LEU A 117 -19.59 -13.70 21.98
N ASP A 118 -20.35 -14.80 22.01
CA ASP A 118 -19.92 -16.12 21.56
C ASP A 118 -19.93 -16.19 20.02
N LEU A 119 -18.93 -15.54 19.42
CA LEU A 119 -18.70 -15.48 17.98
C LEU A 119 -17.45 -16.26 17.61
N SER A 120 -17.45 -16.83 16.40
CA SER A 120 -16.23 -17.41 15.85
C SER A 120 -15.14 -16.34 15.68
N PRO A 121 -13.83 -16.69 15.74
CA PRO A 121 -12.76 -15.71 15.54
C PRO A 121 -12.87 -14.94 14.22
N ALA A 122 -13.36 -15.60 13.16
CA ALA A 122 -13.59 -14.98 11.86
C ALA A 122 -14.74 -13.96 11.89
N ALA A 123 -15.87 -14.31 12.51
CA ALA A 123 -17.02 -13.41 12.68
C ALA A 123 -16.67 -12.19 13.52
N ARG A 124 -15.99 -12.40 14.65
CA ARG A 124 -15.51 -11.33 15.52
C ARG A 124 -14.55 -10.40 14.79
N SER A 125 -13.56 -10.96 14.08
CA SER A 125 -12.59 -10.18 13.32
C SER A 125 -13.24 -9.36 12.20
N ALA A 126 -14.27 -9.89 11.53
CA ALA A 126 -14.99 -9.15 10.50
C ALA A 126 -15.76 -7.95 11.08
N LEU A 127 -16.42 -8.12 12.23
CA LEU A 127 -17.08 -7.02 12.93
C LEU A 127 -16.08 -5.97 13.43
N GLU A 128 -15.00 -6.40 14.09
CA GLU A 128 -13.95 -5.51 14.62
C GLU A 128 -13.38 -4.59 13.52
N GLN A 129 -13.13 -5.13 12.32
CA GLN A 129 -12.60 -4.36 11.18
C GLN A 129 -13.50 -3.20 10.77
N MET A 130 -14.81 -3.30 10.98
CA MET A 130 -15.75 -2.24 10.63
C MET A 130 -15.59 -0.98 11.48
N PHE A 131 -15.02 -1.11 12.68
CA PHE A 131 -14.84 0.00 13.61
C PHE A 131 -13.48 0.69 13.48
N VAL A 132 -12.52 0.09 12.78
CA VAL A 132 -11.15 0.63 12.67
C VAL A 132 -11.17 2.01 12.03
N GLU A 133 -11.82 2.16 10.89
CA GLU A 133 -11.88 3.43 10.16
C GLU A 133 -12.65 4.53 10.93
N PRO A 134 -13.91 4.30 11.39
CA PRO A 134 -14.64 5.28 12.20
C PRO A 134 -13.87 5.72 13.45
N LEU A 135 -13.21 4.77 14.12
CA LEU A 135 -12.40 5.08 15.29
C LEU A 135 -11.15 5.88 14.91
N ALA A 136 -10.45 5.51 13.84
CA ALA A 136 -9.27 6.22 13.38
C ALA A 136 -9.55 7.67 12.95
N GLU A 137 -10.76 7.97 12.46
CA GLU A 137 -11.18 9.36 12.21
C GLU A 137 -11.31 10.18 13.50
N LYS A 138 -11.91 9.59 14.54
CA LYS A 138 -12.23 10.29 15.79
C LYS A 138 -11.03 10.36 16.74
N ASP A 139 -10.39 9.22 16.97
CA ASP A 139 -9.28 9.03 17.89
C ASP A 139 -8.27 8.03 17.31
N PRO A 140 -7.34 8.50 16.45
CA PRO A 140 -6.40 7.62 15.77
C PRO A 140 -5.39 6.95 16.72
N GLU A 141 -5.06 7.59 17.85
CA GLU A 141 -4.23 7.01 18.90
C GLU A 141 -4.93 5.80 19.54
N LEU A 142 -6.20 5.97 19.91
CA LEU A 142 -6.99 4.88 20.48
C LEU A 142 -7.18 3.73 19.48
N ALA A 143 -7.42 4.02 18.20
CA ALA A 143 -7.52 3.00 17.16
C ALA A 143 -6.24 2.15 17.08
N LEU A 144 -5.07 2.81 17.02
CA LEU A 144 -3.79 2.11 16.95
C LEU A 144 -3.51 1.25 18.19
N ASN A 145 -3.85 1.75 19.38
CA ASN A 145 -3.65 1.02 20.63
C ASN A 145 -4.62 -0.17 20.80
N LEU A 146 -5.87 -0.06 20.33
CA LEU A 146 -6.82 -1.17 20.41
C LEU A 146 -6.48 -2.30 19.43
N PHE A 147 -5.95 -1.96 18.26
CA PHE A 147 -5.68 -2.93 17.19
C PHE A 147 -4.19 -3.32 17.08
N SER A 148 -3.32 -2.89 18.02
CA SER A 148 -1.88 -3.21 18.01
C SER A 148 -1.56 -4.70 18.12
N ASP A 149 -2.44 -5.48 18.75
CA ASP A 149 -2.26 -6.93 18.86
C ASP A 149 -2.50 -7.68 17.54
N ARG A 150 -3.00 -6.97 16.52
CA ARG A 150 -3.19 -7.50 15.17
C ARG A 150 -1.99 -7.23 14.24
N PHE A 151 -0.91 -6.62 14.73
CA PHE A 151 0.27 -6.23 13.93
C PHE A 151 1.13 -7.37 13.33
N GLY A 152 0.65 -8.62 13.37
CA GLY A 152 1.31 -9.76 12.71
C GLY A 152 0.39 -10.63 11.88
N ASP A 153 -0.83 -10.16 11.62
CA ASP A 153 -1.79 -10.83 10.75
C ASP A 153 -1.61 -10.23 9.34
N ASP A 154 -1.07 -11.01 8.40
CA ASP A 154 -0.75 -10.57 7.02
C ASP A 154 -1.98 -10.21 6.17
N ARG A 155 -3.14 -10.00 6.80
CA ARG A 155 -4.37 -9.50 6.18
C ARG A 155 -4.19 -8.03 5.80
N GLY A 156 -3.87 -7.82 4.52
CA GLY A 156 -3.50 -6.51 3.94
C GLY A 156 -4.47 -5.35 4.19
N ASP A 157 -5.78 -5.62 4.29
CA ASP A 157 -6.80 -4.56 4.46
C ASP A 157 -6.65 -3.82 5.80
N LEU A 158 -6.33 -4.55 6.88
CA LEU A 158 -6.17 -3.96 8.21
C LEU A 158 -4.87 -3.15 8.31
N ILE A 159 -3.80 -3.62 7.65
CA ILE A 159 -2.51 -2.93 7.59
C ILE A 159 -2.70 -1.53 6.98
N TRP A 160 -3.45 -1.43 5.88
CA TRP A 160 -3.73 -0.17 5.21
C TRP A 160 -4.58 0.78 6.08
N GLN A 161 -5.59 0.28 6.77
CA GLN A 161 -6.41 1.11 7.66
C GLN A 161 -5.61 1.68 8.85
N LEU A 162 -4.75 0.85 9.45
CA LEU A 162 -3.96 1.25 10.61
C LEU A 162 -2.79 2.18 10.23
N SER A 163 -2.15 1.97 9.08
CA SER A 163 -1.16 2.96 8.59
C SER A 163 -1.84 4.31 8.34
N ASN A 164 -3.06 4.32 7.76
CA ASN A 164 -3.84 5.55 7.62
C ASN A 164 -4.18 6.22 8.96
N ALA A 165 -4.51 5.45 10.00
CA ALA A 165 -4.71 5.97 11.35
C ALA A 165 -3.43 6.65 11.87
N LEU A 166 -2.25 6.04 11.70
CA LEU A 166 -0.97 6.67 12.05
C LEU A 166 -0.77 7.98 11.30
N GLY A 167 -1.04 8.02 9.99
CA GLY A 167 -0.95 9.27 9.23
C GLY A 167 -1.88 10.37 9.75
N LYS A 168 -3.11 10.02 10.14
CA LYS A 168 -4.05 10.97 10.76
C LYS A 168 -3.56 11.47 12.11
N TRP A 169 -3.00 10.58 12.94
CA TRP A 169 -2.44 10.97 14.23
C TRP A 169 -1.21 11.87 14.04
N SER A 170 -0.30 11.48 13.15
CA SER A 170 0.92 12.23 12.85
C SER A 170 0.63 13.65 12.36
N LYS A 171 -0.45 13.86 11.60
CA LYS A 171 -0.91 15.21 11.21
C LYS A 171 -1.37 16.07 12.40
N LYS A 172 -1.88 15.45 13.47
CA LYS A 172 -2.36 16.15 14.67
C LYS A 172 -1.23 16.37 15.69
N ASP A 173 -0.42 15.34 15.92
CA ASP A 173 0.70 15.34 16.89
C ASP A 173 1.83 14.44 16.35
N PRO A 174 2.73 14.99 15.51
CA PRO A 174 3.78 14.20 14.86
C PRO A 174 4.75 13.62 15.88
N VAL A 175 5.00 14.31 16.99
CA VAL A 175 5.95 13.86 18.03
C VAL A 175 5.40 12.62 18.74
N LYS A 176 4.15 12.65 19.21
CA LYS A 176 3.57 11.47 19.88
C LYS A 176 3.37 10.29 18.95
N ALA A 177 2.89 10.52 17.73
CA ALA A 177 2.70 9.46 16.76
C ALA A 177 4.03 8.75 16.41
N THR A 178 5.09 9.55 16.24
CA THR A 178 6.46 9.04 15.98
C THR A 178 6.97 8.24 17.18
N ALA A 179 6.88 8.78 18.40
CA ALA A 179 7.33 8.10 19.61
C ALA A 179 6.56 6.80 19.88
N TRP A 180 5.25 6.80 19.65
CA TRP A 180 4.43 5.59 19.75
C TRP A 180 4.88 4.54 18.73
N PHE A 181 5.10 4.93 17.48
CA PHE A 181 5.51 3.97 16.46
C PHE A 181 6.89 3.37 16.78
N ASP A 182 7.82 4.19 17.27
CA ASP A 182 9.15 3.74 17.72
C ASP A 182 9.06 2.76 18.88
N GLN A 183 8.15 3.00 19.83
CA GLN A 183 7.88 2.06 20.92
C GLN A 183 7.37 0.70 20.39
N GLN A 184 6.50 0.69 19.38
CA GLN A 184 6.01 -0.55 18.79
C GLN A 184 7.11 -1.30 18.02
N ILE A 185 7.99 -0.58 17.32
CA ILE A 185 9.18 -1.16 16.68
C ILE A 185 10.08 -1.79 17.74
N ALA A 186 10.39 -1.08 18.82
CA ALA A 186 11.24 -1.57 19.92
C ALA A 186 10.62 -2.78 20.65
N ALA A 187 9.29 -2.87 20.67
CA ALA A 187 8.55 -4.02 21.20
C ALA A 187 8.52 -5.25 20.26
N GLY A 188 9.20 -5.20 19.10
CA GLY A 188 9.27 -6.29 18.14
C GLY A 188 7.99 -6.53 17.34
N LYS A 189 7.00 -5.61 17.42
CA LYS A 189 5.73 -5.75 16.69
C LYS A 189 5.90 -5.66 15.17
N PHE A 190 7.03 -5.10 14.72
CA PHE A 190 7.37 -4.90 13.31
C PHE A 190 8.56 -5.75 12.84
N ASP A 191 8.94 -6.77 13.61
CA ASP A 191 9.99 -7.70 13.20
C ASP A 191 9.52 -8.53 12.00
N SER A 192 10.42 -8.75 11.04
CA SER A 192 10.09 -9.56 9.86
C SER A 192 10.07 -11.05 10.21
N LYS A 193 9.05 -11.74 9.68
CA LYS A 193 8.96 -13.22 9.69
C LYS A 193 9.20 -13.82 8.31
N SER A 194 9.46 -13.00 7.29
CA SER A 194 9.65 -13.44 5.91
C SER A 194 11.12 -13.74 5.61
N LEU A 195 11.35 -14.59 4.61
CA LEU A 195 12.71 -14.97 4.19
C LEU A 195 13.50 -13.82 3.58
N ASP A 196 12.82 -12.81 3.03
CA ASP A 196 13.43 -11.61 2.47
C ASP A 196 13.77 -10.54 3.53
N GLY A 197 13.46 -10.81 4.80
CA GLY A 197 13.72 -9.87 5.91
C GLY A 197 12.85 -8.62 5.91
N LYS A 198 11.85 -8.53 5.02
CA LYS A 198 10.97 -7.37 4.92
C LYS A 198 9.78 -7.50 5.86
N ASN A 199 9.36 -6.39 6.46
CA ASN A 199 8.07 -6.32 7.14
C ASN A 199 7.18 -5.33 6.38
N ARG A 200 6.20 -5.86 5.62
CA ARG A 200 5.30 -5.04 4.80
C ARG A 200 4.52 -4.02 5.63
N MET A 201 4.15 -4.38 6.86
CA MET A 201 3.47 -3.47 7.77
C MET A 201 4.37 -2.30 8.15
N ARG A 202 5.63 -2.59 8.51
CA ARG A 202 6.63 -1.56 8.82
C ARG A 202 6.82 -0.63 7.65
N ILE A 203 7.02 -1.16 6.45
CA ILE A 203 7.22 -0.37 5.23
C ILE A 203 6.03 0.56 4.97
N GLN A 204 4.79 0.12 5.17
CA GLN A 204 3.60 0.98 5.01
C GLN A 204 3.49 2.07 6.10
N PHE A 205 3.79 1.72 7.35
CA PHE A 205 3.76 2.70 8.46
C PHE A 205 4.84 3.77 8.29
N GLU A 206 6.06 3.35 7.92
CA GLU A 206 7.17 4.25 7.64
C GLU A 206 6.84 5.18 6.47
N GLY A 207 6.35 4.64 5.35
CA GLY A 207 5.93 5.44 4.20
C GLY A 207 4.89 6.50 4.57
N ARG A 208 3.87 6.12 5.36
CA ARG A 208 2.82 7.05 5.78
C ARG A 208 3.33 8.14 6.73
N LEU A 209 4.24 7.80 7.64
CA LEU A 209 4.84 8.76 8.55
C LEU A 209 5.81 9.69 7.81
N ILE A 210 6.67 9.17 6.93
CA ILE A 210 7.57 9.94 6.07
C ILE A 210 6.77 10.94 5.22
N SER A 211 5.65 10.51 4.60
CA SER A 211 4.75 11.39 3.85
C SER A 211 4.23 12.56 4.69
N THR A 212 3.91 12.30 5.95
CA THR A 212 3.37 13.33 6.85
C THR A 212 4.47 14.28 7.34
N LEU A 213 5.66 13.73 7.62
CA LEU A 213 6.83 14.51 8.04
C LEU A 213 7.37 15.37 6.89
N LEU A 214 7.29 14.94 5.63
CA LEU A 214 7.72 15.77 4.50
C LEU A 214 7.07 17.17 4.48
N ALA A 215 5.83 17.28 4.95
CA ALA A 215 5.09 18.54 5.00
C ALA A 215 5.40 19.42 6.23
N SER A 216 6.10 18.90 7.25
CA SER A 216 6.27 19.58 8.55
C SER A 216 7.69 19.53 9.12
N ASP A 217 8.42 18.45 8.88
CA ASP A 217 9.79 18.18 9.31
C ASP A 217 10.52 17.28 8.28
N VAL A 218 11.08 17.92 7.24
CA VAL A 218 11.85 17.25 6.18
C VAL A 218 13.08 16.53 6.74
N GLN A 219 13.71 17.07 7.78
CA GLN A 219 14.86 16.41 8.41
C GLN A 219 14.43 15.12 9.12
N GLY A 220 13.33 15.15 9.86
CA GLY A 220 12.73 13.96 10.47
C GLY A 220 12.34 12.91 9.43
N ALA A 221 11.74 13.34 8.31
CA ALA A 221 11.44 12.43 7.19
C ALA A 221 12.72 11.76 6.62
N GLY A 222 13.79 12.53 6.48
CA GLY A 222 15.09 12.04 6.05
C GLY A 222 15.73 11.05 7.02
N GLN A 223 15.71 11.34 8.31
CA GLN A 223 16.22 10.44 9.36
C GLN A 223 15.44 9.14 9.41
N ARG A 224 14.11 9.21 9.30
CA ARG A 224 13.24 8.03 9.21
C ARG A 224 13.61 7.13 8.04
N LEU A 225 13.72 7.71 6.84
CA LEU A 225 14.09 6.95 5.66
C LEU A 225 15.50 6.34 5.77
N ALA A 226 16.45 7.09 6.32
CA ALA A 226 17.82 6.61 6.53
C ALA A 226 17.91 5.44 7.53
N GLY A 227 16.99 5.38 8.50
CA GLY A 227 16.88 4.28 9.47
C GLY A 227 16.38 2.96 8.88
N LEU A 228 15.91 2.96 7.64
CA LEU A 228 15.54 1.74 6.92
C LEU A 228 16.74 1.13 6.17
N PRO A 229 16.77 -0.21 6.01
CA PRO A 229 17.70 -0.86 5.09
C PRO A 229 17.59 -0.24 3.69
N GLU A 230 18.73 -0.04 3.04
CA GLU A 230 18.84 0.71 1.78
C GLU A 230 17.90 0.17 0.69
N GLU A 231 17.78 -1.16 0.61
CA GLU A 231 16.92 -1.88 -0.33
C GLU A 231 15.41 -1.73 -0.05
N GLN A 232 15.02 -1.20 1.11
CA GLN A 232 13.62 -0.98 1.49
C GLN A 232 13.19 0.49 1.36
N ARG A 233 14.14 1.42 1.16
CA ARG A 233 13.85 2.87 1.16
C ARG A 233 12.94 3.28 0.02
N ALA A 234 13.18 2.78 -1.20
CA ALA A 234 12.32 3.08 -2.34
C ALA A 234 10.90 2.53 -2.14
N GLU A 235 10.79 1.31 -1.60
CA GLU A 235 9.50 0.68 -1.30
C GLU A 235 8.71 1.45 -0.22
N ALA A 236 9.41 2.01 0.79
CA ALA A 236 8.78 2.87 1.79
C ALA A 236 8.28 4.19 1.19
N LEU A 237 9.01 4.80 0.25
CA LEU A 237 8.51 5.99 -0.46
C LEU A 237 7.35 5.66 -1.41
N GLN A 238 7.33 4.46 -2.00
CA GLN A 238 6.20 3.98 -2.80
C GLN A 238 4.95 3.75 -1.95
N SER A 239 5.11 3.14 -0.78
CA SER A 239 4.01 2.86 0.15
C SER A 239 3.41 4.12 0.76
N ALA A 240 4.15 5.24 0.75
CA ALA A 240 3.72 6.57 1.20
C ALA A 240 2.54 7.15 0.40
N ASN A 241 2.10 6.46 -0.66
CA ASN A 241 1.10 6.90 -1.61
C ASN A 241 1.46 8.28 -2.22
N PRO A 242 2.54 8.35 -3.02
CA PRO A 242 3.04 9.61 -3.57
C PRO A 242 1.97 10.40 -4.35
N GLY A 243 0.92 9.76 -4.87
CA GLY A 243 -0.22 10.45 -5.50
C GLY A 243 -1.00 11.41 -4.58
N GLN A 244 -0.84 11.31 -3.26
CA GLN A 244 -1.41 12.26 -2.28
C GLN A 244 -0.42 13.34 -1.82
N LEU A 245 0.81 13.33 -2.34
CA LEU A 245 1.81 14.35 -2.02
C LEU A 245 1.35 15.70 -2.58
N LYS A 246 1.32 16.72 -1.72
CA LYS A 246 0.94 18.07 -2.14
C LYS A 246 2.02 18.68 -3.02
N GLU A 247 1.61 19.62 -3.86
CA GLU A 247 2.52 20.29 -4.79
C GLU A 247 3.68 20.98 -4.07
N GLU A 248 3.42 21.65 -2.94
CA GLU A 248 4.45 22.31 -2.14
C GLU A 248 5.54 21.36 -1.61
N ASP A 249 5.22 20.07 -1.43
CA ASP A 249 6.10 19.08 -0.82
C ASP A 249 6.93 18.28 -1.86
N GLN A 250 6.60 18.40 -3.14
CA GLN A 250 7.21 17.58 -4.21
C GLN A 250 8.71 17.81 -4.37
N LYS A 251 9.17 19.05 -4.17
CA LYS A 251 10.60 19.36 -4.21
C LYS A 251 11.35 18.69 -3.05
N ALA A 252 10.81 18.76 -1.83
CA ALA A 252 11.41 18.12 -0.66
C ALA A 252 11.45 16.59 -0.84
N TYR A 253 10.39 15.99 -1.39
CA TYR A 253 10.38 14.58 -1.76
C TYR A 253 11.48 14.22 -2.78
N ALA A 254 11.62 15.02 -3.84
CA ALA A 254 12.65 14.74 -4.85
C ALA A 254 14.07 14.87 -4.30
N ASP A 255 14.33 15.86 -3.45
CA ASP A 255 15.62 16.04 -2.79
C ASP A 255 15.91 14.89 -1.80
N LEU A 256 14.88 14.37 -1.13
CA LEU A 256 14.98 13.16 -0.30
C LEU A 256 15.32 11.92 -1.14
N VAL A 257 14.65 11.73 -2.29
CA VAL A 257 14.96 10.61 -3.20
C VAL A 257 16.40 10.68 -3.68
N ARG A 258 16.87 11.84 -4.13
CA ARG A 258 18.24 12.04 -4.63
C ARG A 258 19.30 11.79 -3.57
N SER A 259 19.00 12.06 -2.30
CA SER A 259 19.97 11.93 -1.21
C SER A 259 20.00 10.53 -0.57
N GLN A 260 18.87 9.82 -0.50
CA GLN A 260 18.75 8.60 0.31
C GLN A 260 18.50 7.31 -0.50
N ILE A 261 18.04 7.44 -1.75
CA ILE A 261 17.73 6.28 -2.61
C ILE A 261 18.96 5.92 -3.45
N PRO A 262 19.26 4.62 -3.64
CA PRO A 262 20.29 4.16 -4.56
C PRO A 262 20.15 4.75 -5.95
N GLU A 263 21.26 5.09 -6.60
CA GLU A 263 21.27 5.76 -7.92
C GLU A 263 20.45 5.00 -8.97
N ASN A 264 20.54 3.67 -8.98
CA ASN A 264 19.80 2.81 -9.91
C ASN A 264 18.28 2.77 -9.68
N GLN A 265 17.77 3.32 -8.58
CA GLN A 265 16.35 3.35 -8.23
C GLN A 265 15.74 4.77 -8.28
N ARG A 266 16.55 5.83 -8.16
CA ARG A 266 16.10 7.23 -8.08
C ARG A 266 15.14 7.63 -9.20
N ASN A 267 15.53 7.38 -10.44
CA ASN A 267 14.74 7.77 -11.61
C ASN A 267 13.38 7.07 -11.61
N HIS A 268 13.35 5.79 -11.22
CA HIS A 268 12.11 5.04 -11.10
C HIS A 268 11.20 5.61 -10.01
N THR A 269 11.73 5.85 -8.80
CA THR A 269 10.98 6.41 -7.68
C THR A 269 10.41 7.81 -7.97
N LEU A 270 11.12 8.65 -8.73
CA LEU A 270 10.61 9.95 -9.18
C LEU A 270 9.56 9.81 -10.29
N ALA A 271 9.74 8.86 -11.21
CA ALA A 271 8.83 8.59 -12.31
C ALA A 271 7.47 8.04 -11.85
N GLU A 272 7.42 7.34 -10.71
CA GLU A 272 6.17 6.85 -10.13
C GLU A 272 5.23 7.98 -9.73
N LEU A 273 5.75 9.08 -9.18
CA LEU A 273 4.92 10.26 -8.88
C LEU A 273 4.35 10.87 -10.16
N ALA A 274 5.15 10.99 -11.23
CA ALA A 274 4.65 11.41 -12.54
C ALA A 274 3.55 10.48 -13.09
N SER A 275 3.70 9.16 -12.89
CA SER A 275 2.70 8.18 -13.30
C SER A 275 1.36 8.34 -12.60
N ASN A 276 1.36 8.78 -11.34
CA ASN A 276 0.13 9.07 -10.61
C ASN A 276 -0.51 10.38 -11.08
N LEU A 277 0.30 11.41 -11.32
CA LEU A 277 -0.15 12.73 -11.76
C LEU A 277 -0.75 12.73 -13.17
N VAL A 278 -0.34 11.83 -14.07
CA VAL A 278 -0.86 11.77 -15.45
C VAL A 278 -2.36 11.49 -15.54
N SER A 279 -2.96 10.94 -14.47
CA SER A 279 -4.42 10.81 -14.34
C SER A 279 -5.12 12.17 -14.45
N LYS A 280 -4.50 13.24 -13.93
CA LYS A 280 -4.95 14.63 -14.03
C LYS A 280 -4.57 15.31 -15.36
N GLY A 281 -3.65 14.72 -16.12
CA GLY A 281 -3.25 15.18 -17.46
C GLY A 281 -1.73 15.36 -17.59
N TYR A 282 -1.27 15.47 -18.83
CA TYR A 282 0.15 15.72 -19.14
C TYR A 282 0.71 17.04 -18.60
N PRO A 283 -0.05 18.17 -18.59
CA PRO A 283 0.47 19.42 -18.03
C PRO A 283 0.86 19.32 -16.55
N GLU A 284 0.15 18.51 -15.76
CA GLU A 284 0.47 18.27 -14.34
C GLU A 284 1.80 17.54 -14.17
N VAL A 285 2.12 16.63 -15.08
CA VAL A 285 3.42 15.96 -15.10
C VAL A 285 4.53 16.95 -15.46
N THR A 286 4.32 17.80 -16.46
CA THR A 286 5.28 18.86 -16.82
C THR A 286 5.53 19.81 -15.64
N ALA A 287 4.47 20.30 -15.00
CA ALA A 287 4.58 21.19 -13.84
C ALA A 287 5.36 20.55 -12.68
N TYR A 288 5.12 19.26 -12.41
CA TYR A 288 5.91 18.50 -11.43
C TYR A 288 7.39 18.43 -11.80
N LEU A 289 7.71 18.06 -13.04
CA LEU A 289 9.10 17.91 -13.48
C LEU A 289 9.87 19.23 -13.44
N ASP A 290 9.21 20.33 -13.74
CA ASP A 290 9.79 21.67 -13.66
C ASP A 290 9.99 22.09 -12.19
N ARG A 291 9.00 21.82 -11.32
CA ARG A 291 9.06 22.14 -9.88
C ARG A 291 10.21 21.44 -9.16
N ILE A 292 10.48 20.18 -9.50
CA ILE A 292 11.58 19.43 -8.88
C ILE A 292 12.94 19.70 -9.54
N ALA A 293 12.96 20.54 -10.60
CA ALA A 293 14.10 20.73 -11.48
C ALA A 293 14.68 19.39 -11.95
N ALA A 294 13.84 18.56 -12.58
CA ALA A 294 14.21 17.22 -13.02
C ALA A 294 15.42 17.27 -13.97
N SER A 295 16.42 16.41 -13.72
CA SER A 295 17.52 16.19 -14.65
C SER A 295 17.01 15.62 -15.98
N SER A 296 17.84 15.63 -17.03
CA SER A 296 17.46 15.04 -18.32
C SER A 296 17.09 13.55 -18.22
N ASP A 297 17.78 12.80 -17.37
CA ASP A 297 17.51 11.37 -17.16
C ASP A 297 16.26 11.12 -16.31
N GLU A 298 16.08 11.91 -15.25
CA GLU A 298 14.86 11.88 -14.43
C GLU A 298 13.62 12.23 -15.28
N ARG A 299 13.74 13.28 -16.11
CA ARG A 299 12.68 13.72 -17.03
C ARG A 299 12.34 12.63 -18.04
N ARG A 300 13.35 12.00 -18.66
CA ARG A 300 13.13 10.89 -19.59
C ARG A 300 12.39 9.73 -18.95
N ALA A 301 12.83 9.28 -17.77
CA ALA A 301 12.19 8.18 -17.05
C ALA A 301 10.73 8.51 -16.68
N ALA A 302 10.50 9.72 -16.18
CA ALA A 302 9.16 10.17 -15.79
C ALA A 302 8.20 10.32 -16.98
N VAL A 303 8.66 10.87 -18.09
CA VAL A 303 7.84 11.03 -19.31
C VAL A 303 7.46 9.66 -19.87
N GLU A 304 8.43 8.72 -19.95
CA GLU A 304 8.17 7.35 -20.38
C GLU A 304 7.13 6.66 -19.49
N GLN A 305 7.31 6.71 -18.17
CA GLN A 305 6.40 6.09 -17.21
C GLN A 305 5.00 6.71 -17.25
N ALA A 306 4.89 8.03 -17.38
CA ALA A 306 3.62 8.74 -17.47
C ALA A 306 2.89 8.45 -18.78
N ALA A 307 3.59 8.47 -19.92
CA ALA A 307 3.03 8.12 -21.23
C ALA A 307 2.47 6.70 -21.25
N THR A 308 3.27 5.72 -20.82
CA THR A 308 2.84 4.32 -20.75
C THR A 308 1.66 4.13 -19.80
N THR A 309 1.68 4.79 -18.64
CA THR A 309 0.57 4.73 -17.67
C THR A 309 -0.72 5.32 -18.22
N LYS A 310 -0.66 6.48 -18.89
CA LYS A 310 -1.84 7.14 -19.45
C LYS A 310 -2.50 6.30 -20.53
N ILE A 311 -1.73 5.79 -21.49
CA ILE A 311 -2.26 4.95 -22.56
C ILE A 311 -2.83 3.64 -21.99
N ARG A 312 -2.15 3.01 -21.03
CA ARG A 312 -2.68 1.82 -20.35
C ARG A 312 -4.02 2.09 -19.64
N GLN A 313 -4.11 3.19 -18.88
CA GLN A 313 -5.37 3.59 -18.21
C GLN A 313 -6.49 3.81 -19.22
N SER A 314 -6.21 4.56 -20.30
CA SER A 314 -7.19 4.80 -21.35
C SER A 314 -7.61 3.50 -22.06
N GLY A 315 -6.71 2.54 -22.29
CA GLY A 315 -7.00 1.26 -22.93
C GLY A 315 -7.90 0.33 -22.11
N ARG A 316 -7.95 0.53 -20.79
CA ARG A 316 -8.90 -0.13 -19.89
C ARG A 316 -10.31 0.46 -20.00
N GLU A 317 -10.41 1.78 -20.20
CA GLU A 317 -11.68 2.51 -20.19
C GLU A 317 -12.33 2.58 -21.58
N LYS A 318 -11.53 2.77 -22.61
CA LYS A 318 -11.94 2.98 -24.00
C LYS A 318 -10.96 2.33 -24.98
N GLU A 319 -11.34 2.33 -26.25
CA GLU A 319 -10.41 2.02 -27.34
C GLU A 319 -9.43 3.19 -27.52
N ILE A 320 -8.14 2.89 -27.69
CA ILE A 320 -7.10 3.89 -27.93
C ILE A 320 -7.16 4.34 -29.38
N THR A 321 -7.26 5.65 -29.60
CA THR A 321 -7.34 6.23 -30.95
C THR A 321 -5.99 6.78 -31.43
N THR A 322 -5.91 7.20 -32.70
CA THR A 322 -4.71 7.89 -33.22
C THR A 322 -4.50 9.20 -32.47
N GLU A 323 -5.57 9.94 -32.18
CA GLU A 323 -5.53 11.22 -31.46
C GLU A 323 -4.96 11.07 -30.04
N ASP A 324 -5.28 9.98 -29.34
CA ASP A 324 -4.71 9.69 -28.02
C ASP A 324 -3.19 9.52 -28.10
N ILE A 325 -2.69 8.82 -29.13
CA ILE A 325 -1.26 8.58 -29.35
C ILE A 325 -0.57 9.86 -29.85
N ASP A 326 -1.16 10.62 -30.75
CA ASP A 326 -0.60 11.88 -31.24
C ASP A 326 -0.47 12.93 -30.13
N ALA A 327 -1.47 13.02 -29.23
CA ALA A 327 -1.39 13.88 -28.06
C ALA A 327 -0.24 13.47 -27.12
N MET A 328 -0.08 12.17 -26.88
CA MET A 328 1.04 11.63 -26.10
C MET A 328 2.39 11.94 -26.77
N ARG A 329 2.51 11.70 -28.08
CA ARG A 329 3.72 11.94 -28.87
C ARG A 329 4.13 13.41 -28.84
N GLY A 330 3.19 14.32 -29.09
CA GLY A 330 3.45 15.76 -29.07
C GLY A 330 3.91 16.24 -27.70
N TRP A 331 3.30 15.73 -26.62
CA TRP A 331 3.75 16.03 -25.27
C TRP A 331 5.13 15.45 -24.97
N ALA A 332 5.37 14.17 -25.27
CA ALA A 332 6.66 13.50 -25.07
C ALA A 332 7.80 14.24 -25.78
N GLU A 333 7.59 14.62 -27.04
CA GLU A 333 8.58 15.36 -27.84
C GLU A 333 8.90 16.73 -27.25
N SER A 334 7.90 17.42 -26.67
CA SER A 334 8.11 18.70 -25.98
C SER A 334 8.94 18.58 -24.70
N GLN A 335 8.92 17.42 -24.05
CA GLN A 335 9.64 17.17 -22.80
C GLN A 335 11.02 16.56 -23.03
N VAL A 336 11.14 15.68 -24.03
CA VAL A 336 12.34 14.94 -24.38
C VAL A 336 12.41 14.84 -25.90
N PRO A 337 13.06 15.81 -26.58
CA PRO A 337 13.15 15.80 -28.03
C PRO A 337 13.80 14.52 -28.57
N GLY A 338 13.25 13.99 -29.66
CA GLY A 338 13.66 12.74 -30.31
C GLY A 338 13.17 11.46 -29.62
N SER A 339 12.25 11.56 -28.65
CA SER A 339 11.76 10.40 -27.88
C SER A 339 10.42 9.84 -28.35
N ALA A 340 9.68 10.58 -29.17
CA ALA A 340 8.29 10.26 -29.52
C ALA A 340 8.12 8.83 -30.04
N ASP A 341 8.98 8.35 -30.92
CA ASP A 341 8.85 7.04 -31.55
C ASP A 341 9.14 5.89 -30.58
N ALA A 342 10.24 5.97 -29.83
CA ALA A 342 10.56 4.97 -28.81
C ALA A 342 9.47 4.90 -27.73
N MET A 343 8.98 6.05 -27.25
CA MET A 343 7.89 6.12 -26.27
C MET A 343 6.56 5.60 -26.83
N THR A 344 6.29 5.83 -28.12
CA THR A 344 5.11 5.27 -28.79
C THR A 344 5.13 3.75 -28.78
N GLY A 345 6.26 3.14 -29.15
CA GLY A 345 6.43 1.68 -29.09
C GLY A 345 6.15 1.14 -27.68
N LYS A 346 6.81 1.69 -26.66
CA LYS A 346 6.64 1.25 -25.25
C LYS A 346 5.22 1.45 -24.71
N ALA A 347 4.57 2.56 -25.05
CA ALA A 347 3.21 2.84 -24.62
C ALA A 347 2.21 1.87 -25.25
N LEU A 348 2.37 1.56 -26.55
CA LEU A 348 1.55 0.58 -27.25
C LEU A 348 1.73 -0.82 -26.65
N THR A 349 2.95 -1.26 -26.34
CA THR A 349 3.22 -2.52 -25.63
C THR A 349 2.48 -2.61 -24.29
N SER A 350 2.44 -1.51 -23.54
CA SER A 350 1.84 -1.48 -22.21
C SER A 350 0.32 -1.44 -22.21
N SER A 351 -0.30 -1.13 -23.36
CA SER A 351 -1.71 -0.76 -23.45
C SER A 351 -2.69 -1.94 -23.54
N TYR A 352 -2.23 -3.10 -24.02
CA TYR A 352 -3.06 -4.30 -24.21
C TYR A 352 -2.78 -5.42 -23.18
N ARG A 353 -1.98 -5.12 -22.15
CA ARG A 353 -1.62 -6.07 -21.07
C ARG A 353 -2.81 -6.51 -20.23
N ASP A 354 -3.77 -5.60 -20.06
CA ASP A 354 -4.97 -5.83 -19.29
C ASP A 354 -6.09 -6.26 -20.25
N ARG A 355 -7.01 -7.13 -19.82
CA ARG A 355 -8.16 -7.66 -20.59
C ARG A 355 -9.18 -6.57 -20.99
N GLY A 356 -8.71 -5.47 -21.55
CA GLY A 356 -9.47 -4.32 -22.01
C GLY A 356 -9.89 -4.48 -23.47
N LYS A 357 -10.42 -3.39 -24.02
CA LYS A 357 -10.93 -3.36 -25.41
C LYS A 357 -9.81 -3.22 -26.44
N PHE A 358 -8.62 -2.82 -26.00
CA PHE A 358 -7.47 -2.62 -26.86
C PHE A 358 -6.62 -3.89 -26.94
N THR A 359 -6.56 -4.50 -28.13
CA THR A 359 -5.89 -5.79 -28.36
C THR A 359 -4.46 -5.61 -28.89
N PHE A 360 -3.67 -6.68 -28.85
CA PHE A 360 -2.35 -6.72 -29.49
C PHE A 360 -2.41 -6.31 -30.97
N TYR A 361 -3.41 -6.79 -31.72
CA TYR A 361 -3.54 -6.48 -33.16
C TYR A 361 -3.83 -5.00 -33.41
N ASN A 362 -4.65 -4.37 -32.56
CA ASN A 362 -4.93 -2.94 -32.65
C ASN A 362 -3.65 -2.13 -32.35
N ALA A 363 -2.90 -2.55 -31.33
CA ALA A 363 -1.62 -1.94 -30.97
C ALA A 363 -0.58 -2.09 -32.08
N ALA A 364 -0.48 -3.28 -32.68
CA ALA A 364 0.42 -3.58 -33.79
C ALA A 364 0.08 -2.75 -35.04
N ALA A 365 -1.20 -2.58 -35.36
CA ALA A 365 -1.63 -1.75 -36.48
C ALA A 365 -1.19 -0.28 -36.31
N LEU A 366 -1.33 0.27 -35.09
CA LEU A 366 -0.82 1.61 -34.78
C LEU A 366 0.71 1.66 -34.82
N ALA A 367 1.41 0.65 -34.28
CA ALA A 367 2.86 0.60 -34.31
C ALA A 367 3.42 0.61 -35.74
N VAL A 368 2.81 -0.15 -36.66
CA VAL A 368 3.15 -0.14 -38.08
C VAL A 368 2.88 1.22 -38.72
N LYS A 369 1.71 1.81 -38.47
CA LYS A 369 1.35 3.15 -38.99
C LYS A 369 2.40 4.19 -38.60
N TYR A 370 2.80 4.24 -37.33
CA TYR A 370 3.78 5.23 -36.87
C TYR A 370 5.20 4.94 -37.36
N HIS A 371 5.60 3.67 -37.47
CA HIS A 371 6.87 3.28 -38.09
C HIS A 371 6.96 3.72 -39.56
N GLU A 372 5.91 3.49 -40.34
CA GLU A 372 5.85 3.90 -41.75
C GLU A 372 5.84 5.43 -41.89
N THR A 373 5.20 6.14 -40.95
CA THR A 373 5.14 7.61 -40.96
C THR A 373 6.44 8.27 -40.52
N SER A 374 7.13 7.72 -39.51
CA SER A 374 8.39 8.28 -39.00
C SER A 374 9.59 7.90 -39.86
N GLY A 375 9.49 6.81 -40.62
CA GLY A 375 10.58 6.30 -41.44
C GLY A 375 11.75 5.74 -40.64
N ASN A 376 11.54 5.37 -39.36
CA ASN A 376 12.56 4.75 -38.52
C ASN A 376 12.03 3.56 -37.73
N ASP A 377 12.95 2.72 -37.26
CA ASP A 377 12.63 1.44 -36.61
C ASP A 377 12.25 1.57 -35.13
N GLU A 378 12.35 2.75 -34.51
CA GLU A 378 12.24 2.91 -33.05
C GLU A 378 10.86 2.48 -32.52
N VAL A 379 9.78 2.77 -33.25
CA VAL A 379 8.43 2.35 -32.83
C VAL A 379 8.33 0.83 -32.75
N LEU A 380 8.73 0.11 -33.81
CA LEU A 380 8.63 -1.35 -33.87
C LEU A 380 9.61 -2.04 -32.92
N VAL A 381 10.84 -1.55 -32.82
CA VAL A 381 11.85 -2.10 -31.90
C VAL A 381 11.35 -2.04 -30.45
N ASN A 382 10.81 -0.88 -30.03
CA ASN A 382 10.31 -0.73 -28.68
C ASN A 382 8.97 -1.46 -28.47
N PHE A 383 8.11 -1.53 -29.49
CA PHE A 383 6.86 -2.28 -29.43
C PHE A 383 7.11 -3.79 -29.21
N LEU A 384 8.03 -4.36 -29.99
CA LEU A 384 8.36 -5.79 -29.98
C LEU A 384 9.33 -6.21 -28.87
N GLY A 385 9.96 -5.25 -28.19
CA GLY A 385 10.83 -5.52 -27.04
C GLY A 385 10.08 -5.97 -25.77
N GLY A 386 8.75 -5.83 -25.73
CA GLY A 386 7.91 -6.29 -24.63
C GLY A 386 7.82 -7.81 -24.53
N TRP A 387 7.63 -8.33 -23.31
CA TRP A 387 7.46 -9.78 -23.11
C TRP A 387 6.21 -10.31 -23.81
N GLU A 388 5.17 -9.48 -23.96
CA GLU A 388 3.92 -9.86 -24.61
C GLU A 388 4.06 -10.16 -26.10
N ALA A 389 5.06 -9.57 -26.76
CA ALA A 389 5.35 -9.90 -28.16
C ALA A 389 5.66 -11.41 -28.31
N ARG A 390 6.13 -12.06 -27.24
CA ARG A 390 6.39 -13.51 -27.19
C ARG A 390 5.11 -14.35 -27.11
N GLU A 391 3.98 -13.78 -26.69
CA GLU A 391 2.69 -14.48 -26.72
C GLU A 391 2.10 -14.51 -28.12
N HIS A 392 2.53 -13.58 -28.99
CA HIS A 392 2.07 -13.43 -30.37
C HIS A 392 3.20 -13.70 -31.38
N LYS A 393 3.98 -14.76 -31.17
CA LYS A 393 5.26 -15.04 -31.88
C LYS A 393 5.20 -14.86 -33.40
N GLU A 394 4.21 -15.46 -34.07
CA GLU A 394 4.11 -15.44 -35.52
C GLU A 394 3.90 -14.01 -36.05
N GLU A 395 2.99 -13.27 -35.41
CA GLU A 395 2.71 -11.89 -35.78
C GLU A 395 3.90 -10.98 -35.44
N SER A 396 4.49 -11.13 -34.26
CA SER A 396 5.68 -10.40 -33.84
C SER A 396 6.87 -10.64 -34.77
N ALA A 397 7.06 -11.86 -35.26
CA ALA A 397 8.10 -12.19 -36.24
C ALA A 397 7.84 -11.52 -37.60
N ARG A 398 6.58 -11.48 -38.04
CA ARG A 398 6.18 -10.75 -39.25
C ARG A 398 6.44 -9.25 -39.13
N LEU A 399 6.11 -8.66 -37.97
CA LEU A 399 6.37 -7.25 -37.68
C LEU A 399 7.88 -6.96 -37.59
N ALA A 400 8.66 -7.85 -36.98
CA ALA A 400 10.12 -7.71 -36.94
C ALA A 400 10.73 -7.67 -38.35
N GLY A 401 10.14 -8.38 -39.32
CA GLY A 401 10.54 -8.32 -40.73
C GLY A 401 10.45 -6.93 -41.38
N LYS A 402 9.70 -5.98 -40.80
CA LYS A 402 9.63 -4.58 -41.25
C LYS A 402 10.78 -3.71 -40.72
N ILE A 403 11.53 -4.17 -39.71
CA ILE A 403 12.68 -3.45 -39.16
C ILE A 403 13.82 -3.46 -40.18
N SER A 404 14.30 -2.28 -40.55
CA SER A 404 15.33 -2.08 -41.57
C SER A 404 16.73 -2.42 -41.05
N ASP A 405 17.02 -2.13 -39.78
CA ASP A 405 18.27 -2.51 -39.12
C ASP A 405 18.34 -4.02 -38.85
N GLU A 406 19.22 -4.71 -39.60
CA GLU A 406 19.44 -6.15 -39.50
C GLU A 406 19.77 -6.61 -38.08
N LYS A 407 20.66 -5.90 -37.38
CA LYS A 407 21.13 -6.31 -36.05
C LYS A 407 20.00 -6.21 -35.03
N ARG A 408 19.24 -5.12 -35.07
CA ARG A 408 18.08 -4.93 -34.20
C ARG A 408 16.98 -5.94 -34.51
N ARG A 409 16.75 -6.24 -35.79
CA ARG A 409 15.80 -7.28 -36.20
C ARG A 409 16.19 -8.66 -35.68
N GLU A 410 17.45 -9.05 -35.83
CA GLU A 410 17.97 -10.32 -35.31
C GLU A 410 17.84 -10.42 -33.79
N GLU A 411 18.11 -9.34 -33.06
CA GLU A 411 17.95 -9.28 -31.61
C GLU A 411 16.49 -9.49 -31.18
N ILE A 412 15.55 -8.80 -31.83
CA ILE A 412 14.11 -9.00 -31.59
C ILE A 412 13.70 -10.44 -31.88
N LEU A 413 14.08 -10.99 -33.04
CA LEU A 413 13.75 -12.36 -33.41
C LEU A 413 14.33 -13.39 -32.44
N LYS A 414 15.53 -13.15 -31.89
CA LYS A 414 16.13 -13.98 -30.84
C LYS A 414 15.31 -13.93 -29.55
N ASN A 415 14.85 -12.74 -29.17
CA ASN A 415 14.05 -12.53 -27.96
C ASN A 415 12.62 -13.07 -28.06
N LEU A 416 12.13 -13.40 -29.25
CA LEU A 416 10.81 -14.03 -29.47
C LEU A 416 10.83 -15.56 -29.34
N LYS A 417 12.02 -16.19 -29.35
CA LYS A 417 12.17 -17.63 -29.12
C LYS A 417 11.87 -17.94 -27.66
#